data_AF-A0AA42WUH9-F1
#
_entry.id   AF-A0AA42WUH9-F1
#
_cell.length_a   1.000
_cell.length_b   1.000
_cell.length_c   1.000
_cell.angle_alpha   90.00
_cell.angle_beta   90.00
_cell.angle_gamma   90.00
#
_symmetry.space_group_name_H-M   'P 1'
#
loop_
_entity.id
_entity.type
_entity.pdbx_description
1 polymer ?
#
loop_
_entity_poly.entity_id
_entity_poly.type
_entity_poly.pdbx_seq_one_letter_code
_entity_poly.pdbx_strand_id
1 'polypeptide(L)'
;MHNSKIVSLLQDLKAHLFGGTWSWSRGKAAPLLRRLTAVADRLGDAGHPAIAVARARLEGAPVLRIDADETRVEETPHGVWVRGWIWVEQHALDSSDAKQEAKLRTALAELPQQRRVIYLAHCVEGLTYAAIAARLDLDVAEVQRELAAALLALSLALDET
;
A
#
# COMPACT_ATOMS: atom_id res chain seq x y z
N MET A 1 -23.00 -10.40 -5.18
CA MET A 1 -23.82 -11.63 -4.97
C MET A 1 -24.67 -12.18 -6.14
N HIS A 2 -25.67 -11.49 -6.73
CA HIS A 2 -26.66 -12.15 -7.61
C HIS A 2 -26.04 -12.80 -8.87
N ASN A 3 -25.18 -12.10 -9.59
CA ASN A 3 -24.60 -12.61 -10.84
C ASN A 3 -23.63 -13.79 -10.61
N SER A 4 -22.86 -13.81 -9.52
CA SER A 4 -21.94 -14.92 -9.23
C SER A 4 -22.69 -16.22 -8.91
N LYS A 5 -23.80 -16.14 -8.14
CA LYS A 5 -24.69 -17.28 -7.91
C LYS A 5 -25.38 -17.74 -9.20
N ILE A 6 -25.80 -16.80 -10.05
CA ILE A 6 -26.41 -17.11 -11.35
C ILE A 6 -25.40 -17.79 -12.29
N VAL A 7 -24.16 -17.31 -12.33
CA VAL A 7 -23.08 -17.92 -13.14
C VAL A 7 -22.74 -19.32 -12.64
N SER A 8 -22.63 -19.53 -11.32
CA SER A 8 -22.46 -20.86 -10.72
C SER A 8 -23.61 -21.80 -11.08
N LEU A 9 -24.87 -21.35 -10.94
CA LEU A 9 -26.05 -22.13 -11.30
C LEU A 9 -26.09 -22.48 -12.79
N LEU A 10 -25.63 -21.57 -13.67
CA LEU A 10 -25.54 -21.82 -15.11
C LEU A 10 -24.44 -22.85 -15.45
N GLN A 11 -23.34 -22.85 -14.71
CA GLN A 11 -22.26 -23.84 -14.85
C GLN A 11 -22.69 -25.22 -14.36
N ASP A 12 -23.38 -25.29 -13.21
CA ASP A 12 -23.96 -26.52 -12.67
C ASP A 12 -25.04 -27.09 -13.59
N LEU A 13 -25.91 -26.23 -14.13
CA LEU A 13 -26.93 -26.62 -15.11
C LEU A 13 -26.29 -27.15 -16.40
N LYS A 14 -25.19 -26.56 -16.87
CA LYS A 14 -24.41 -27.06 -18.01
C LYS A 14 -23.81 -28.44 -17.72
N ALA A 15 -23.22 -28.63 -16.54
CA ALA A 15 -22.67 -29.92 -16.14
C ALA A 15 -23.75 -31.00 -16.05
N HIS A 16 -24.93 -30.66 -15.52
CA HIS A 16 -26.04 -31.59 -15.38
C HIS A 16 -26.70 -31.96 -16.72
N LEU A 17 -26.95 -30.97 -17.59
CA LEU A 17 -27.62 -31.19 -18.88
C LEU A 17 -26.75 -31.90 -19.92
N PHE A 18 -25.43 -31.81 -19.80
CA PHE A 18 -24.50 -32.28 -20.83
C PHE A 18 -23.46 -33.29 -20.32
N GLY A 19 -23.43 -33.62 -19.02
CA GLY A 19 -22.50 -34.57 -18.40
C GLY A 19 -23.09 -35.94 -18.06
N GLY A 20 -24.41 -36.13 -18.13
CA GLY A 20 -25.08 -37.40 -17.81
C GLY A 20 -25.46 -38.24 -19.04
N THR A 21 -25.72 -39.53 -18.82
CA THR A 21 -26.19 -40.56 -19.76
C THR A 21 -27.59 -40.30 -20.35
N TRP A 22 -27.94 -39.04 -20.61
CA TRP A 22 -29.18 -38.64 -21.26
C TRP A 22 -28.94 -38.46 -22.77
N SER A 23 -29.60 -39.29 -23.57
CA SER A 23 -29.61 -39.21 -25.04
C SER A 23 -30.38 -37.97 -25.52
N TRP A 24 -29.76 -36.80 -25.45
CA TRP A 24 -30.22 -35.63 -26.18
C TRP A 24 -29.51 -35.57 -27.53
N SER A 25 -30.27 -35.39 -28.60
CA SER A 25 -29.72 -35.38 -29.97
C SER A 25 -28.63 -34.30 -30.05
N ARG A 26 -27.36 -34.68 -30.22
CA ARG A 26 -26.19 -33.77 -30.19
C ARG A 26 -26.35 -32.52 -31.06
N GLY A 27 -27.16 -32.60 -32.13
CA GLY A 27 -27.50 -31.47 -33.00
C GLY A 27 -28.40 -30.39 -32.39
N LYS A 28 -29.28 -30.71 -31.43
CA LYS A 28 -30.19 -29.75 -30.76
C LYS A 28 -29.60 -29.15 -29.47
N ALA A 29 -28.63 -29.84 -28.87
CA ALA A 29 -27.92 -29.43 -27.66
C ALA A 29 -26.90 -28.30 -27.91
N ALA A 30 -26.19 -28.33 -29.04
CA ALA A 30 -25.09 -27.41 -29.34
C ALA A 30 -25.48 -25.92 -29.41
N PRO A 31 -26.65 -25.52 -29.94
CA PRO A 31 -27.10 -24.12 -29.93
C PRO A 31 -27.40 -23.61 -28.52
N LEU A 32 -27.98 -24.46 -27.67
CA LEU A 32 -28.32 -24.09 -26.28
C LEU A 32 -27.06 -23.99 -25.42
N LEU A 33 -26.10 -24.90 -25.59
CA LEU A 33 -24.77 -24.81 -24.97
C LEU A 33 -24.04 -23.52 -25.33
N ARG A 34 -24.06 -23.13 -26.61
CA ARG A 34 -23.47 -21.87 -27.07
C ARG A 34 -24.16 -20.65 -26.46
N ARG A 35 -25.49 -20.66 -26.38
CA ARG A 35 -26.24 -19.57 -25.74
C ARG A 35 -25.97 -19.47 -24.24
N LEU A 36 -25.96 -20.60 -23.52
CA LEU A 36 -25.65 -20.62 -22.09
C LEU A 36 -24.22 -20.15 -21.80
N THR A 37 -23.26 -20.59 -22.62
CA THR A 37 -21.86 -20.16 -22.49
C THR A 37 -21.74 -18.66 -22.78
N ALA A 38 -22.35 -18.15 -23.86
CA ALA A 38 -22.34 -16.71 -24.17
C ALA A 38 -23.03 -15.83 -23.11
N VAL A 39 -24.06 -16.34 -22.43
CA VAL A 39 -24.71 -15.64 -21.30
C VAL A 39 -23.84 -15.68 -20.06
N ALA A 40 -23.20 -16.81 -19.76
CA ALA A 40 -22.24 -16.91 -18.67
C ALA A 40 -21.03 -16.01 -18.90
N ASP A 41 -20.51 -15.94 -20.13
CA ASP A 41 -19.39 -15.07 -20.50
C ASP A 41 -19.77 -13.60 -20.37
N ARG A 42 -20.97 -13.18 -20.84
CA ARG A 42 -21.46 -11.80 -20.64
C ARG A 42 -21.67 -11.43 -19.18
N LEU A 43 -22.12 -12.39 -18.36
CA LEU A 43 -22.30 -12.19 -16.93
C LEU A 43 -20.98 -12.26 -16.15
N GLY A 44 -19.96 -12.92 -16.71
CA GLY A 44 -18.59 -12.97 -16.20
C GLY A 44 -17.74 -11.75 -16.57
N ASP A 45 -17.95 -11.19 -17.77
CA ASP A 45 -17.39 -9.90 -18.21
C ASP A 45 -17.99 -8.72 -17.45
N ALA A 46 -19.20 -8.88 -16.91
CA ALA A 46 -19.76 -7.95 -15.96
C ALA A 46 -19.07 -8.13 -14.60
N GLY A 47 -17.90 -7.51 -14.44
CA GLY A 47 -17.20 -7.41 -13.16
C GLY A 47 -18.15 -7.09 -12.00
N HIS A 48 -17.83 -7.56 -10.80
CA HIS A 48 -18.72 -7.47 -9.64
C HIS A 48 -19.36 -6.07 -9.53
N PRO A 49 -20.70 -5.93 -9.42
CA PRO A 49 -21.37 -4.63 -9.58
C PRO A 49 -20.88 -3.55 -8.60
N ALA A 50 -20.37 -3.96 -7.44
CA ALA A 50 -19.72 -3.04 -6.50
C ALA A 50 -18.50 -2.31 -7.10
N ILE A 51 -17.77 -2.92 -8.03
CA ILE A 51 -16.64 -2.31 -8.73
C ILE A 51 -17.11 -1.17 -9.63
N ALA A 52 -18.18 -1.38 -10.40
CA ALA A 52 -18.77 -0.32 -11.22
C ALA A 52 -19.31 0.83 -10.35
N VAL A 53 -20.00 0.50 -9.26
CA VAL A 53 -20.50 1.49 -8.29
C VAL A 53 -19.34 2.27 -7.64
N ALA A 54 -18.27 1.59 -7.25
CA ALA A 54 -17.11 2.22 -6.65
C ALA A 54 -16.38 3.13 -7.65
N ARG A 55 -16.21 2.70 -8.91
CA ARG A 55 -15.64 3.55 -9.97
C ARG A 55 -16.46 4.80 -10.19
N ALA A 56 -17.78 4.66 -10.34
CA ALA A 56 -18.68 5.82 -10.51
C ALA A 56 -18.62 6.79 -9.32
N ARG A 57 -18.47 6.28 -8.09
CA ARG A 57 -18.27 7.12 -6.90
C ARG A 57 -16.94 7.87 -6.88
N LEU A 58 -15.91 7.29 -7.50
CA LEU A 58 -14.57 7.86 -7.57
C LEU A 58 -14.35 8.72 -8.83
N GLU A 59 -15.34 8.83 -9.72
CA GLU A 59 -15.26 9.76 -10.85
C GLU A 59 -15.02 11.18 -10.34
N GLY A 60 -13.91 11.79 -10.76
CA GLY A 60 -13.49 13.12 -10.31
C GLY A 60 -12.67 13.16 -9.03
N ALA A 61 -12.36 12.02 -8.40
CA ALA A 61 -11.42 11.94 -7.28
C ALA A 61 -10.00 11.64 -7.79
N PRO A 62 -9.10 12.64 -7.91
CA PRO A 62 -7.79 12.45 -8.56
C PRO A 62 -6.84 11.54 -7.78
N VAL A 63 -7.11 11.33 -6.50
CA VAL A 63 -6.26 10.56 -5.58
C VAL A 63 -6.63 9.08 -5.49
N LEU A 64 -7.76 8.64 -6.03
CA LEU A 64 -8.22 7.25 -5.90
C LEU A 64 -8.56 6.68 -7.28
N ARG A 65 -8.07 5.46 -7.54
CA ARG A 65 -8.29 4.77 -8.82
C ARG A 65 -8.55 3.29 -8.59
N ILE A 66 -9.49 2.73 -9.35
CA ILE A 66 -9.71 1.28 -9.42
C ILE A 66 -9.31 0.83 -10.83
N ASP A 67 -8.47 -0.20 -10.93
CA ASP A 67 -8.00 -0.72 -12.22
C ASP A 67 -9.17 -1.26 -13.06
N ALA A 68 -9.04 -1.17 -14.40
CA ALA A 68 -10.10 -1.52 -15.35
C ALA A 68 -10.44 -3.03 -15.35
N ASP A 69 -9.44 -3.86 -15.08
CA ASP A 69 -9.49 -5.32 -14.97
C ASP A 69 -9.65 -5.82 -13.53
N GLU A 70 -9.90 -4.93 -12.56
CA GLU A 70 -10.12 -5.33 -11.17
C GLU A 70 -11.34 -6.27 -11.06
N THR A 71 -11.17 -7.34 -10.28
CA THR A 71 -12.17 -8.40 -10.04
C THR A 71 -12.28 -8.80 -8.58
N ARG A 72 -11.34 -8.37 -7.73
CA ARG A 72 -11.24 -8.71 -6.31
C ARG A 72 -12.15 -7.81 -5.49
N VAL A 73 -13.04 -8.47 -4.77
CA VAL A 73 -13.93 -7.83 -3.80
C VAL A 73 -13.96 -8.64 -2.51
N GLU A 74 -14.23 -7.96 -1.40
CA GLU A 74 -14.46 -8.61 -0.11
C GLU A 74 -15.86 -8.22 0.38
N GLU A 75 -16.73 -9.21 0.53
CA GLU A 75 -18.10 -9.02 1.01
C GLU A 75 -18.12 -9.00 2.54
N THR A 76 -18.82 -8.02 3.11
CA THR A 76 -19.08 -7.89 4.55
C THR A 76 -20.59 -7.84 4.79
N PRO A 77 -21.09 -8.05 6.02
CA PRO A 77 -22.52 -7.97 6.31
C PRO A 77 -23.18 -6.61 5.96
N HIS A 78 -22.38 -5.54 5.84
CA HIS A 78 -22.87 -4.17 5.63
C HIS A 78 -22.52 -3.58 4.26
N GLY A 79 -21.76 -4.29 3.43
CA GLY A 79 -21.30 -3.76 2.15
C GLY A 79 -20.20 -4.58 1.50
N VAL A 80 -19.62 -4.04 0.43
CA VAL A 80 -18.58 -4.72 -0.36
C VAL A 80 -17.37 -3.81 -0.49
N TRP A 81 -16.20 -4.29 -0.08
CA TRP A 81 -14.92 -3.65 -0.34
C TRP A 81 -14.43 -3.98 -1.74
N VAL A 82 -13.87 -2.98 -2.41
CA VAL A 82 -13.25 -3.09 -3.74
C VAL A 82 -11.80 -2.65 -3.62
N ARG A 83 -10.87 -3.41 -4.20
CA ARG A 83 -9.47 -3.00 -4.24
C ARG A 83 -9.28 -1.80 -5.16
N GLY A 84 -8.39 -0.91 -4.75
CA GLY A 84 -8.05 0.29 -5.49
C GLY A 84 -6.69 0.82 -5.06
N TRP A 85 -6.13 1.66 -5.92
CA TRP A 85 -4.92 2.41 -5.68
C TRP A 85 -5.26 3.78 -5.12
N ILE A 86 -4.45 4.23 -4.17
CA ILE A 86 -4.42 5.62 -3.73
C ILE A 86 -3.13 6.25 -4.25
N TRP A 87 -3.26 7.41 -4.88
CA TRP A 87 -2.13 8.23 -5.26
C TRP A 87 -1.59 8.92 -4.01
N VAL A 88 -0.30 8.71 -3.75
CA VAL A 88 0.44 9.41 -2.71
C VAL A 88 1.49 10.25 -3.42
N GLU A 89 1.49 11.55 -3.14
CA GLU A 89 2.45 12.46 -3.75
C GLU A 89 3.86 12.15 -3.24
N GLN A 90 4.85 12.26 -4.14
CA GLN A 90 6.24 11.91 -3.83
C GLN A 90 6.75 12.65 -2.59
N HIS A 91 6.43 13.94 -2.45
CA HIS A 91 6.84 14.74 -1.30
C HIS A 91 6.23 14.25 0.03
N ALA A 92 5.04 13.63 0.01
CA ALA A 92 4.43 13.04 1.20
C ALA A 92 5.12 11.72 1.60
N LEU A 93 5.69 11.01 0.63
CA LEU A 93 6.58 9.86 0.90
C LEU A 93 7.92 10.34 1.45
N ASP A 94 8.43 11.46 0.91
CA ASP A 94 9.70 12.05 1.32
C ASP A 94 9.64 12.61 2.75
N SER A 95 8.51 13.19 3.14
CA SER A 95 8.24 13.66 4.50
C SER A 95 7.73 12.59 5.46
N SER A 96 7.59 11.34 5.01
CA SER A 96 7.11 10.26 5.89
C SER A 96 8.08 10.03 7.05
N ASP A 97 7.54 9.89 8.26
CA ASP A 97 8.33 9.70 9.49
C ASP A 97 9.35 8.55 9.34
N ALA A 98 8.95 7.45 8.70
CA ALA A 98 9.81 6.30 8.48
C ALA A 98 11.02 6.61 7.57
N LYS A 99 10.81 7.41 6.52
CA LYS A 99 11.91 7.80 5.62
C LYS A 99 12.81 8.83 6.28
N GLN A 100 12.23 9.78 7.02
CA GLN A 100 13.00 10.78 7.77
C GLN A 100 13.82 10.13 8.89
N GLU A 101 13.27 9.15 9.59
CA GLU A 101 13.98 8.35 10.59
C GLU A 101 15.13 7.55 9.96
N ALA A 102 14.91 6.94 8.79
CA ALA A 102 15.96 6.26 8.04
C ALA A 102 17.10 7.22 7.67
N LYS A 103 16.76 8.42 7.20
CA LYS A 103 17.73 9.46 6.82
C LYS A 103 18.53 9.95 8.02
N LEU A 104 17.86 10.23 9.15
CA LEU A 104 18.51 10.61 10.41
C LEU A 104 19.47 9.52 10.90
N ARG A 105 19.05 8.25 10.85
CA ARG A 105 19.89 7.11 11.24
C ARG A 105 21.17 7.03 10.42
N THR A 106 21.06 7.19 9.09
CA THR A 106 22.22 7.22 8.19
C THR A 106 23.13 8.41 8.50
N ALA A 107 22.57 9.61 8.63
CA ALA A 107 23.34 10.81 8.94
C ALA A 107 24.08 10.70 10.29
N LEU A 108 23.42 10.13 11.32
CA LEU A 108 24.06 9.82 12.59
C LEU A 108 25.20 8.82 12.42
N ALA A 109 25.07 7.81 11.56
CA ALA A 109 26.12 6.83 11.30
C ALA A 109 27.32 7.45 10.57
N GLU A 110 27.14 8.49 9.76
CA GLU A 110 28.21 9.17 9.03
C GLU A 110 28.95 10.24 9.84
N LEU A 111 28.35 10.74 10.93
CA LEU A 111 29.02 11.72 11.79
C LEU A 111 30.38 11.22 12.32
N PRO A 112 31.38 12.10 12.45
CA PRO A 112 32.60 11.80 13.19
C PRO A 112 32.29 11.25 14.59
N GLN A 113 33.06 10.24 15.02
CA GLN A 113 32.78 9.51 16.26
C GLN A 113 32.61 10.42 17.48
N GLN A 114 33.50 11.40 17.64
CA GLN A 114 33.45 12.35 18.76
C GLN A 114 32.15 13.17 18.75
N ARG A 115 31.72 13.68 17.58
CA ARG A 115 30.46 14.43 17.41
C ARG A 115 29.25 13.58 17.74
N ARG A 116 29.22 12.34 17.24
CA ARG A 116 28.14 11.39 17.51
C ARG A 116 28.00 11.13 19.01
N VAL A 117 29.11 10.89 19.70
CA VAL A 117 29.11 10.63 21.16
C VAL A 117 28.60 11.86 21.93
N ILE A 118 29.06 13.06 21.60
CA ILE A 118 28.62 14.31 22.24
C ILE A 118 27.12 14.55 22.00
N TYR A 119 26.66 14.36 20.76
CA TYR A 119 25.24 14.52 20.40
C TYR A 119 24.36 13.53 21.17
N LEU A 120 24.72 12.24 21.20
CA LEU A 120 23.94 11.21 21.92
C LEU A 120 23.93 11.48 23.43
N ALA A 121 25.08 11.85 24.00
CA ALA A 121 25.19 12.18 25.42
C ALA A 121 24.29 13.36 25.82
N HIS A 122 24.14 14.37 24.95
CA HIS A 122 23.26 15.50 25.23
C HIS A 122 21.79 15.18 24.93
N CYS A 123 21.49 14.74 23.70
CA CYS A 123 20.12 14.66 23.18
C CYS A 123 19.39 13.37 23.58
N VAL A 124 20.11 12.28 23.86
CA VAL A 124 19.52 10.99 24.25
C VAL A 124 19.68 10.73 25.74
N GLU A 125 20.88 10.97 26.29
CA GLU A 125 21.15 10.74 27.71
C GLU A 125 20.80 11.94 28.60
N GLY A 126 20.56 13.13 28.03
CA GLY A 126 20.17 14.33 28.78
C GLY A 126 21.30 14.97 29.59
N LEU A 127 22.56 14.66 29.29
CA LEU A 127 23.70 15.19 30.02
C LEU A 127 23.93 16.69 29.71
N THR A 128 24.38 17.42 30.72
CA THR A 128 24.79 18.83 30.57
C THR A 128 26.15 18.92 29.87
N TYR A 129 26.45 20.05 29.24
CA TYR A 129 27.74 20.24 28.56
C TYR A 129 28.93 20.06 29.50
N ALA A 130 28.82 20.49 30.76
CA ALA A 130 29.86 20.29 31.77
C ALA A 130 30.05 18.80 32.12
N ALA A 131 28.97 18.02 32.22
CA ALA A 131 29.06 16.59 32.46
C ALA A 131 29.66 15.82 31.27
N ILE A 132 29.33 16.23 30.05
CA ILE A 132 29.91 15.67 28.82
C ILE A 132 31.39 16.00 28.71
N ALA A 133 31.75 17.27 28.98
CA ALA A 133 33.14 17.75 29.01
C ALA A 133 33.98 16.94 30.00
N ALA A 134 33.50 16.77 31.23
CA ALA A 134 34.16 15.95 32.24
C ALA A 134 34.26 14.46 31.85
N ARG A 135 33.23 13.90 31.20
CA ARG A 135 33.20 12.50 30.75
C ARG A 135 34.18 12.21 29.62
N LEU A 136 34.39 13.17 28.72
CA LEU A 136 35.20 13.00 27.52
C LEU A 136 36.59 13.64 27.62
N ASP A 137 36.94 14.22 28.77
CA ASP A 137 38.16 14.98 29.00
C ASP A 137 38.35 16.12 27.97
N LEU A 138 37.27 16.89 27.78
CA LEU A 138 37.20 18.02 26.85
C LEU A 138 36.87 19.31 27.59
N ASP A 139 37.14 20.45 26.97
CA ASP A 139 36.61 21.74 27.43
C ASP A 139 35.13 21.90 27.05
N VAL A 140 34.38 22.65 27.85
CA VAL A 140 32.97 22.96 27.58
C VAL A 140 32.81 23.68 26.24
N ALA A 141 33.73 24.57 25.88
CA ALA A 141 33.69 25.25 24.59
C ALA A 141 33.90 24.28 23.41
N GLU A 142 34.72 23.24 23.60
CA GLU A 142 34.91 22.16 22.62
C GLU A 142 33.62 21.35 22.45
N VAL A 143 32.97 20.97 23.55
CA VAL A 143 31.68 20.27 23.54
C VAL A 143 30.62 21.08 22.79
N GLN A 144 30.51 22.38 23.07
CA GLN A 144 29.57 23.26 22.38
C GLN A 144 29.85 23.34 20.88
N ARG A 145 31.13 23.46 20.50
CA ARG A 145 31.55 23.54 19.08
C ARG A 145 31.22 22.26 18.33
N GLU A 146 31.55 21.11 18.91
CA GLU A 146 31.29 19.81 18.29
C GLU A 146 29.79 19.49 18.24
N LEU A 147 29.01 19.86 19.26
CA LEU A 147 27.56 19.71 19.24
C LEU A 147 26.90 20.60 18.17
N ALA A 148 27.33 21.86 18.06
CA ALA A 148 26.84 22.76 17.02
C ALA A 148 27.17 22.22 15.62
N ALA A 149 28.39 21.71 15.42
CA ALA A 149 28.80 21.08 14.16
C ALA A 149 27.98 19.81 13.85
N ALA A 150 27.65 19.00 14.88
CA ALA A 150 26.80 17.84 14.73
C ALA A 150 25.38 18.23 14.30
N LEU A 151 24.76 19.20 14.98
CA LEU A 151 23.41 19.68 14.66
C LEU A 151 23.34 20.27 13.24
N LEU A 152 24.34 21.05 12.84
CA LEU A 152 24.40 21.61 11.48
C LEU A 152 24.53 20.51 10.43
N ALA A 153 25.41 19.53 10.63
CA ALA A 153 25.58 18.41 9.71
C ALA A 153 24.31 17.56 9.59
N LEU A 154 23.61 17.31 10.71
CA LEU A 154 22.35 16.59 10.70
C LEU A 154 21.23 17.40 10.01
N SER A 155 21.14 18.71 10.22
CA SER A 155 20.17 19.56 9.52
C SER A 155 20.38 19.50 8.01
N LEU A 156 21.62 19.70 7.54
CA LEU A 156 21.94 19.66 6.11
C LEU A 156 21.61 18.30 5.49
N ALA A 157 21.94 17.21 6.17
CA ALA A 157 21.63 15.86 5.69
C ALA A 157 20.12 15.59 5.62
N LEU A 158 19.32 16.23 6.48
CA LEU A 158 17.86 16.12 6.46
C LEU A 158 17.24 17.02 5.39
N ASP A 159 17.80 18.22 5.18
CA ASP A 159 17.31 19.24 4.24
C ASP A 159 17.63 18.94 2.76
N GLU A 160 18.65 18.13 2.45
CA GLU A 160 18.93 17.66 1.07
C GLU A 160 17.82 16.72 0.55
N THR A 161 16.70 17.28 0.09
CA THR A 161 15.61 16.58 -0.64
C THR A 161 15.87 16.53 -2.13
#